data_AF-A0A2E7KRN4-F1
#
_entry.id   AF-A0A2E7KRN4-F1
#
_cell.length_a   1.000
_cell.length_b   1.000
_cell.length_c   1.000
_cell.angle_alpha   90.00
_cell.angle_beta   90.00
_cell.angle_gamma   90.00
#
_symmetry.space_group_name_H-M   'P 1'
#
loop_
_entity.id
_entity.type
_entity.pdbx_description
1 polymer ?
#
loop_
_entity_poly.entity_id
_entity_poly.type
_entity_poly.pdbx_seq_one_letter_code
_entity_poly.pdbx_strand_id
1 'polypeptide(L)'
;MNNALLVLFVVTGLILILFWREVVAAYRNAQQKGGAKQRRGYVRQISDHDEVEIVQATTQEGVEARFEADRNRRKGSLIQDMANRSQWKDGAPSPELAKSMSDEIEEVEVEHVGQRTVPSREIEEVDRSDRPGEDLSLTDRVIANAAVQDAPVELQELLADEHVAKRQAKRDELSDAVESLDEILDD
;
A
#
# COMPACT_ATOMS: atom_id res chain seq x y z
N MET A 1 -16.84 3.98 -78.63
CA MET A 1 -16.43 4.73 -77.42
C MET A 1 -15.33 3.94 -76.75
N ASN A 2 -14.15 4.54 -76.54
CA ASN A 2 -12.95 3.81 -76.16
C ASN A 2 -13.05 3.34 -74.70
N ASN A 3 -13.07 2.01 -74.49
CA ASN A 3 -13.08 1.39 -73.16
C ASN A 3 -11.93 1.89 -72.27
N ALA A 4 -10.80 2.27 -72.87
CA ALA A 4 -9.67 2.88 -72.16
C ALA A 4 -10.02 4.21 -71.49
N LEU A 5 -10.86 5.05 -72.13
CA LEU A 5 -11.31 6.32 -71.56
C LEU A 5 -12.24 6.08 -70.37
N LEU A 6 -13.10 5.06 -70.47
CA LEU A 6 -14.06 4.68 -69.44
C LEU A 6 -13.34 4.14 -68.19
N VAL A 7 -12.31 3.30 -68.36
CA VAL A 7 -11.46 2.82 -67.27
C VAL A 7 -10.72 3.97 -66.59
N LEU A 8 -10.19 4.93 -67.36
CA LEU A 8 -9.52 6.10 -66.81
C LEU A 8 -10.46 6.92 -65.91
N PHE A 9 -11.69 7.19 -66.37
CA PHE A 9 -12.69 7.90 -65.56
C PHE A 9 -13.03 7.17 -64.26
N VAL A 10 -13.22 5.85 -64.32
CA VAL A 10 -13.53 5.04 -63.13
C VAL A 10 -12.38 5.07 -62.13
N VAL A 11 -11.13 4.90 -62.59
CA VAL A 11 -9.95 4.94 -61.72
C VAL A 11 -9.76 6.33 -61.11
N THR A 12 -9.91 7.40 -61.90
CA THR A 12 -9.81 8.78 -61.38
C THR A 12 -10.92 9.10 -60.38
N GLY A 13 -12.14 8.60 -60.60
CA GLY A 13 -13.25 8.77 -59.67
C GLY A 13 -13.01 8.05 -58.34
N LEU A 14 -12.47 6.83 -58.39
CA LEU A 14 -12.16 6.04 -57.20
C LEU A 14 -11.05 6.69 -56.37
N ILE A 15 -10.01 7.24 -57.02
CA ILE A 15 -8.96 8.03 -56.36
C ILE A 15 -9.55 9.28 -55.69
N LEU A 16 -10.45 10.00 -56.36
CA LEU A 16 -11.11 11.19 -55.83
C LEU A 16 -11.98 10.89 -54.59
N ILE A 17 -12.69 9.75 -54.61
CA ILE A 17 -13.51 9.28 -53.49
C ILE A 17 -12.63 8.91 -52.29
N LEU A 18 -11.52 8.20 -52.51
CA LEU A 18 -10.56 7.85 -51.45
C LEU A 18 -9.92 9.11 -50.85
N PHE A 19 -9.53 10.07 -51.69
CA PHE A 19 -9.00 11.35 -51.24
C PHE A 19 -10.02 12.14 -50.40
N TRP A 20 -11.28 12.21 -50.85
CA TRP A 20 -12.35 12.84 -50.06
C TRP A 20 -12.60 12.13 -48.73
N ARG A 21 -12.50 10.80 -48.69
CA ARG A 21 -12.63 10.02 -47.45
C ARG A 21 -11.52 10.37 -46.46
N GLU A 22 -10.29 10.47 -46.93
CA GLU A 22 -9.11 10.83 -46.12
C GLU A 22 -9.22 12.27 -45.60
N VAL A 23 -9.62 13.22 -46.46
CA VAL A 23 -9.81 14.63 -46.09
C VAL A 23 -10.93 14.79 -45.06
N VAL A 24 -12.05 14.08 -45.23
CA VAL A 24 -13.17 14.11 -44.26
C VAL A 24 -12.76 13.47 -42.93
N ALA A 25 -11.96 12.39 -42.95
CA ALA A 25 -11.42 11.78 -41.73
C ALA A 25 -10.45 12.73 -41.01
N ALA A 26 -9.56 13.40 -41.74
CA ALA A 26 -8.67 14.42 -41.20
C ALA A 26 -9.45 15.60 -40.60
N TYR A 27 -10.54 16.04 -41.25
CA TYR A 27 -11.39 17.13 -40.77
C TYR A 27 -12.16 16.74 -39.50
N ARG A 28 -12.66 15.49 -39.40
CA ARG A 28 -13.29 14.97 -38.16
C ARG A 28 -12.28 14.85 -37.01
N ASN A 29 -11.07 14.38 -37.29
CA ASN A 29 -10.00 14.29 -36.29
C ASN A 29 -9.54 15.69 -35.83
N ALA A 30 -9.54 16.68 -36.72
CA ALA A 30 -9.25 18.07 -36.38
C ALA A 30 -10.37 18.70 -35.53
N GLN A 31 -11.64 18.40 -35.81
CA GLN A 31 -12.79 18.81 -34.97
C GLN A 31 -12.78 18.12 -33.59
N GLN A 32 -12.39 16.84 -33.49
CA GLN A 32 -12.16 16.18 -32.20
C GLN A 32 -11.00 16.82 -31.42
N LYS A 33 -9.93 17.28 -32.11
CA LYS A 33 -8.85 18.08 -31.48
C LYS A 33 -9.29 19.52 -31.14
N GLY A 34 -10.29 20.07 -31.81
CA GLY A 34 -10.91 21.38 -31.50
C GLY A 34 -11.84 21.36 -30.27
N GLY A 35 -12.25 20.17 -29.81
CA GLY A 35 -12.93 19.95 -28.53
C GLY A 35 -11.96 19.72 -27.36
N ALA A 36 -10.65 19.79 -27.59
CA ALA A 36 -9.67 19.87 -26.51
C ALA A 36 -9.78 21.26 -25.87
N LYS A 37 -10.78 21.42 -24.98
CA LYS A 37 -10.68 22.36 -23.87
C LYS A 37 -9.26 22.22 -23.35
N GLN A 38 -8.49 23.29 -23.50
CA GLN A 38 -7.14 23.39 -23.03
C GLN A 38 -7.11 22.74 -21.64
N ARG A 39 -6.49 21.57 -21.51
CA ARG A 39 -6.04 21.10 -20.20
C ARG A 39 -4.88 22.02 -19.84
N ARG A 40 -5.22 23.29 -19.53
CA ARG A 40 -4.36 24.23 -18.84
C ARG A 40 -4.02 23.51 -17.55
N GLY A 41 -2.80 23.00 -17.48
CA GLY A 41 -2.27 22.45 -16.24
C GLY A 41 -2.47 23.48 -15.14
N TYR A 42 -3.00 23.04 -14.01
CA TYR A 42 -3.27 23.86 -12.81
C TYR A 42 -2.00 24.47 -12.18
N VAL A 43 -0.83 24.34 -12.81
CA VAL A 43 0.40 24.99 -12.38
C VAL A 43 0.36 26.52 -12.62
N ARG A 44 -0.57 27.02 -13.44
CA ARG A 44 -0.80 28.47 -13.60
C ARG A 44 -2.04 29.04 -12.92
N GLN A 45 -2.85 28.22 -12.23
CA GLN A 45 -4.05 28.75 -11.54
C GLN A 45 -3.76 29.42 -10.19
N ILE A 46 -2.51 29.44 -9.72
CA ILE A 46 -2.12 30.32 -8.61
C ILE A 46 -1.90 31.76 -9.12
N SER A 47 -1.68 31.94 -10.43
CA SER A 47 -1.46 33.26 -11.06
C SER A 47 -2.73 33.88 -11.63
N ASP A 48 -3.74 33.06 -11.97
CA ASP A 48 -5.06 33.49 -12.42
C ASP A 48 -6.07 33.54 -11.24
N HIS A 49 -5.63 34.02 -10.08
CA HIS A 49 -6.56 34.75 -9.21
C HIS A 49 -6.88 36.06 -9.94
N ASP A 50 -7.71 35.94 -10.99
CA ASP A 50 -8.46 37.04 -11.55
C ASP A 50 -9.03 37.80 -10.35
N GLU A 51 -8.82 39.11 -10.38
CA GLU A 51 -9.41 40.12 -9.52
C GLU A 51 -10.89 39.77 -9.32
N VAL A 52 -11.19 38.98 -8.29
CA VAL A 52 -12.57 38.81 -7.85
C VAL A 52 -12.90 40.18 -7.33
N GLU A 53 -13.63 40.95 -8.13
CA GLU A 53 -14.24 42.19 -7.72
C GLU A 53 -14.89 41.88 -6.37
N ILE A 54 -14.27 42.34 -5.30
CA ILE A 54 -14.74 42.07 -3.95
C ILE A 54 -15.95 42.97 -3.83
N VAL A 55 -17.10 42.50 -4.30
CA VAL A 55 -18.38 43.03 -3.85
C VAL A 55 -18.35 42.75 -2.36
N GLN A 56 -17.98 43.79 -1.60
CA GLN A 56 -17.94 43.69 -0.16
C GLN A 56 -19.35 43.31 0.26
N ALA A 57 -19.49 42.16 0.92
CA ALA A 57 -20.76 41.71 1.45
C ALA A 57 -21.05 42.54 2.71
N THR A 58 -21.33 43.83 2.52
CA THR A 58 -21.70 44.78 3.58
C THR A 58 -23.19 44.68 3.90
N THR A 59 -23.97 44.00 3.06
CA THR A 59 -25.42 43.78 3.21
C THR A 59 -25.75 42.31 3.41
N GLN A 60 -26.82 42.04 4.18
CA GLN A 60 -27.31 40.69 4.48
C GLN A 60 -27.68 39.90 3.20
N GLU A 61 -28.24 40.59 2.21
CA GLU A 61 -28.58 40.02 0.91
C GLU A 61 -27.34 39.53 0.13
N GLY A 62 -26.22 40.26 0.21
CA GLY A 62 -24.96 39.84 -0.39
C GLY A 62 -24.34 38.62 0.29
N VAL A 63 -24.59 38.44 1.59
CA VAL A 63 -24.19 37.24 2.33
C VAL A 63 -25.02 36.04 1.90
N GLU A 64 -26.34 36.18 1.82
CA GLU A 64 -27.27 35.12 1.37
C GLU A 64 -26.93 34.65 -0.06
N ALA A 65 -26.73 35.59 -0.98
CA ALA A 65 -26.36 35.30 -2.37
C ALA A 65 -25.03 34.55 -2.48
N ARG A 66 -24.05 34.85 -1.61
CA ARG A 66 -22.80 34.08 -1.52
C ARG A 66 -23.03 32.65 -1.06
N PHE A 67 -23.85 32.44 -0.03
CA PHE A 67 -24.16 31.11 0.46
C PHE A 67 -24.94 30.27 -0.55
N GLU A 68 -25.84 30.88 -1.32
CA GLU A 68 -26.53 30.20 -2.43
C GLU A 68 -25.54 29.82 -3.56
N ALA A 69 -24.64 30.73 -3.95
CA ALA A 69 -23.61 30.45 -4.93
C ALA A 69 -22.68 29.30 -4.49
N ASP A 70 -22.26 29.29 -3.22
CA ASP A 70 -21.41 28.23 -2.67
C ASP A 70 -22.14 26.89 -2.50
N ARG A 71 -23.45 26.91 -2.22
CA ARG A 71 -24.27 25.68 -2.18
C ARG A 71 -24.45 25.07 -3.55
N ASN A 72 -24.60 25.90 -4.58
CA ASN A 72 -24.72 25.48 -5.98
C ASN A 72 -23.36 25.08 -6.59
N ARG A 73 -22.24 25.44 -5.94
CA ARG A 73 -20.91 25.01 -6.36
C ARG A 73 -20.73 23.51 -6.08
N ARG A 74 -20.45 22.73 -7.13
CA ARG A 74 -20.09 21.31 -6.98
C ARG A 74 -18.80 21.21 -6.17
N LYS A 75 -18.89 20.69 -4.94
CA LYS A 75 -17.74 20.37 -4.08
C LYS A 75 -17.05 19.11 -4.63
N GLY A 76 -16.30 19.25 -5.71
CA GLY A 76 -15.36 18.23 -6.14
C GLY A 76 -14.13 18.25 -5.24
N SER A 77 -13.77 17.11 -4.64
CA SER A 77 -12.51 17.01 -3.91
C SER A 77 -11.37 16.76 -4.91
N LEU A 78 -10.35 17.62 -4.90
CA LEU A 78 -9.15 17.44 -5.72
C LEU A 78 -8.49 16.08 -5.46
N ILE A 79 -8.52 15.62 -4.21
CA ILE A 79 -8.01 14.30 -3.81
C ILE A 79 -8.88 13.20 -4.44
N GLN A 80 -10.20 13.37 -4.46
CA GLN A 80 -11.11 12.41 -5.10
C GLN A 80 -10.89 12.33 -6.62
N ASP A 81 -10.64 13.47 -7.27
CA ASP A 81 -10.37 13.54 -8.72
C ASP A 81 -8.97 13.04 -9.10
N MET A 82 -8.01 13.04 -8.16
CA MET A 82 -6.67 12.48 -8.35
C MET A 82 -6.61 10.99 -8.03
N ALA A 83 -7.22 10.57 -6.92
CA ALA A 83 -7.21 9.18 -6.48
C ALA A 83 -8.02 8.27 -7.41
N ASN A 84 -9.10 8.77 -8.01
CA ASN A 84 -9.98 7.97 -8.88
C ASN A 84 -9.60 7.99 -10.37
N ARG A 85 -8.32 8.21 -10.71
CA ARG A 85 -7.85 8.18 -12.10
C ARG A 85 -7.48 6.77 -12.60
N SER A 86 -7.55 5.77 -11.73
CA SER A 86 -7.28 4.40 -12.13
C SER A 86 -8.28 3.95 -13.21
N GLN A 87 -7.76 3.32 -14.27
CA GLN A 87 -8.59 2.70 -15.32
C GLN A 87 -9.42 1.52 -14.80
N TRP A 88 -9.08 1.01 -13.61
CA TRP A 88 -9.77 -0.10 -12.95
C TRP A 88 -10.63 0.34 -11.76
N LYS A 89 -10.97 1.64 -11.66
CA LYS A 89 -11.74 2.19 -10.54
C LYS A 89 -13.14 1.58 -10.38
N ASP A 90 -13.78 1.25 -11.51
CA ASP A 90 -15.15 0.73 -11.55
C ASP A 90 -15.19 -0.80 -11.82
N GLY A 91 -14.03 -1.46 -11.89
CA GLY A 91 -13.96 -2.89 -12.18
C GLY A 91 -12.54 -3.40 -12.43
N ALA A 92 -12.33 -4.67 -12.11
CA ALA A 92 -11.07 -5.36 -12.35
C ALA A 92 -10.73 -5.45 -13.86
N PRO A 93 -9.44 -5.58 -14.22
CA PRO A 93 -9.04 -5.91 -15.60
C PRO A 93 -9.69 -7.23 -16.06
N SER A 94 -9.77 -7.43 -17.38
CA SER A 94 -10.17 -8.71 -17.94
C SER A 94 -9.17 -9.81 -17.54
N PRO A 95 -9.58 -11.09 -17.45
CA PRO A 95 -8.67 -12.18 -17.11
C PRO A 95 -7.45 -12.28 -18.03
N GLU A 96 -7.63 -12.04 -19.34
CA GLU A 96 -6.55 -12.04 -20.32
C GLU A 96 -5.53 -10.91 -20.06
N LEU A 97 -6.03 -9.70 -19.77
CA LEU A 97 -5.17 -8.56 -19.47
C LEU A 97 -4.43 -8.78 -18.14
N ALA A 98 -5.11 -9.28 -17.12
CA ALA A 98 -4.50 -9.61 -15.84
C ALA A 98 -3.37 -10.63 -15.99
N LYS A 99 -3.57 -11.65 -16.84
CA LYS A 99 -2.54 -12.64 -17.15
C LYS A 99 -1.34 -12.01 -17.86
N SER A 100 -1.57 -11.19 -18.89
CA SER A 100 -0.48 -10.51 -19.60
C SER A 100 0.33 -9.57 -18.69
N MET A 101 -0.32 -8.92 -17.72
CA MET A 101 0.36 -8.10 -16.72
C MET A 101 1.19 -8.95 -15.76
N SER A 102 0.71 -10.14 -15.40
CA SER A 102 1.48 -11.08 -14.59
C SER A 102 2.71 -11.62 -15.32
N ASP A 103 2.58 -11.87 -16.63
CA ASP A 103 3.68 -12.39 -17.45
C ASP A 103 4.80 -11.32 -17.65
N GLU A 104 4.48 -10.03 -17.51
CA GLU A 104 5.45 -8.92 -17.57
C GLU A 104 6.17 -8.69 -16.22
N ILE A 105 5.66 -9.26 -15.13
CA ILE A 105 6.32 -9.18 -13.82
C ILE A 105 7.36 -10.30 -13.75
N GLU A 106 8.63 -9.93 -13.76
CA GLU A 106 9.72 -10.88 -13.49
C GLU A 106 9.55 -11.47 -12.08
N GLU A 107 9.56 -12.79 -12.00
CA GLU A 107 9.62 -13.48 -10.72
C GLU A 107 10.99 -13.20 -10.09
N VAL A 108 11.00 -12.30 -9.12
CA VAL A 108 12.21 -12.02 -8.35
C VAL A 108 12.47 -13.25 -7.48
N GLU A 109 13.49 -14.03 -7.82
CA GLU A 109 14.09 -14.95 -6.87
C GLU A 109 14.65 -14.12 -5.72
N VAL A 110 13.87 -13.99 -4.66
CA VAL A 110 14.31 -13.32 -3.45
C VAL A 110 15.31 -14.28 -2.80
N GLU A 111 16.60 -14.09 -3.09
CA GLU A 111 17.73 -14.90 -2.61
C GLU A 111 17.73 -15.09 -1.08
N HIS A 112 17.02 -14.22 -0.35
CA HIS A 112 16.96 -14.19 1.10
C HIS A 112 15.58 -14.51 1.70
N VAL A 113 14.66 -15.19 1.00
CA VAL A 113 13.40 -15.62 1.66
C VAL A 113 13.72 -16.55 2.83
N GLY A 114 13.39 -16.10 4.04
CA GLY A 114 13.61 -16.88 5.27
C GLY A 114 15.03 -16.83 5.83
N GLN A 115 15.95 -16.08 5.22
CA GLN A 115 17.24 -15.83 5.84
C GLN A 115 17.09 -14.82 6.99
N ARG A 116 17.53 -15.21 8.19
CA ARG A 116 17.62 -14.31 9.33
C ARG A 116 18.65 -13.23 9.00
N THR A 117 18.34 -11.99 9.33
CA THR A 117 19.32 -10.89 9.20
C THR A 117 20.46 -11.14 10.18
N VAL A 118 21.66 -11.35 9.66
CA VAL A 118 22.89 -11.38 10.47
C VAL A 118 23.21 -9.94 10.87
N PRO A 119 23.30 -9.61 12.16
CA PRO A 119 23.71 -8.28 12.60
C PRO A 119 25.08 -7.91 12.04
N SER A 120 25.26 -6.66 11.64
CA SER A 120 26.56 -6.16 11.14
C SER A 120 27.62 -6.00 12.23
N ARG A 121 27.23 -6.17 13.49
CA ARG A 121 28.08 -6.10 14.68
C ARG A 121 27.55 -7.05 15.74
N GLU A 122 28.45 -7.53 16.58
CA GLU A 122 28.12 -8.28 17.79
C GLU A 122 27.16 -7.47 18.68
N ILE A 123 26.14 -8.14 19.22
CA ILE A 123 25.16 -7.52 20.11
C ILE A 123 25.62 -7.84 21.53
N GLU A 124 26.03 -6.82 22.28
CA GLU A 124 26.40 -6.97 23.68
C GLU A 124 25.21 -7.52 24.49
N GLU A 125 25.51 -8.42 25.42
CA GLU A 125 24.53 -8.94 26.35
C GLU A 125 23.97 -7.79 27.20
N VAL A 126 22.66 -7.62 27.18
CA VAL A 126 21.99 -6.57 27.95
C VAL A 126 21.67 -7.11 29.33
N ASP A 127 22.19 -6.44 30.37
CA ASP A 127 21.80 -6.72 31.76
C ASP A 127 20.27 -6.63 31.90
N ARG A 128 19.68 -7.70 32.43
CA ARG A 128 18.23 -7.82 32.64
C ARG A 128 17.85 -7.87 34.11
N SER A 129 18.81 -7.70 35.01
CA SER A 129 18.61 -7.75 36.47
C SER A 129 17.64 -6.67 36.98
N ASP A 130 17.53 -5.57 36.25
CA ASP A 130 16.66 -4.43 36.55
C ASP A 130 15.19 -4.65 36.19
N ARG A 131 14.84 -5.70 35.42
CA ARG A 131 13.47 -6.04 35.02
C ARG A 131 12.77 -6.71 36.20
N PRO A 132 11.95 -5.98 36.99
CA PRO A 132 11.39 -6.48 38.24
C PRO A 132 10.15 -7.35 38.02
N GLY A 133 9.85 -7.72 36.77
CA GLY A 133 8.58 -8.32 36.35
C GLY A 133 8.54 -9.84 36.38
N GLU A 134 9.68 -10.52 36.53
CA GLU A 134 9.72 -11.98 36.60
C GLU A 134 10.75 -12.42 37.64
N ASP A 135 10.39 -12.29 38.92
CA ASP A 135 11.13 -12.97 39.98
C ASP A 135 10.89 -14.47 39.83
N LEU A 136 11.82 -15.13 39.14
CA LEU A 136 11.81 -16.57 38.88
C LEU A 136 11.87 -17.37 40.19
N SER A 137 12.61 -16.89 41.19
CA SER A 137 12.74 -17.53 42.49
C SER A 137 11.41 -17.49 43.25
N LEU A 138 10.73 -16.33 43.26
CA LEU A 138 9.42 -16.21 43.88
C LEU A 138 8.37 -17.03 43.13
N THR A 139 8.39 -16.99 41.80
CA THR A 139 7.49 -17.79 40.96
C THR A 139 7.65 -19.29 41.22
N ASP A 140 8.89 -19.78 41.28
CA ASP A 140 9.17 -21.18 41.60
C ASP A 140 8.65 -21.56 42.99
N ARG A 141 8.84 -20.70 43.98
CA ARG A 141 8.33 -20.92 45.34
C ARG A 141 6.80 -20.92 45.38
N VAL A 142 6.13 -20.02 44.67
CA VAL A 142 4.65 -19.99 44.62
C VAL A 142 4.11 -21.27 43.97
N ILE A 143 4.70 -21.68 42.85
CA ILE A 143 4.31 -22.91 42.15
C ILE A 143 4.59 -24.14 43.00
N ALA A 144 5.75 -24.20 43.67
CA ALA A 144 6.12 -25.31 44.54
C ALA A 144 5.17 -25.42 45.74
N ASN A 145 4.89 -24.30 46.42
CA ASN A 145 3.92 -24.26 47.51
C ASN A 145 2.52 -24.66 47.06
N ALA A 146 2.10 -24.28 45.85
CA ALA A 146 0.83 -24.71 45.26
C ALA A 146 0.80 -26.23 44.99
N ALA A 147 1.92 -26.83 44.57
CA ALA A 147 2.00 -28.25 44.27
C ALA A 147 1.96 -29.16 45.52
N VAL A 148 2.30 -28.63 46.70
CA VAL A 148 2.35 -29.39 47.95
C VAL A 148 1.20 -29.11 48.92
N GLN A 149 0.20 -28.29 48.52
CA GLN A 149 -0.88 -27.87 49.42
C GLN A 149 -1.65 -29.02 50.06
N ASP A 150 -1.78 -30.14 49.34
CA ASP A 150 -2.49 -31.34 49.81
C ASP A 150 -1.61 -32.31 50.63
N ALA A 151 -0.32 -32.01 50.80
CA ALA A 151 0.61 -32.85 51.55
C ALA A 151 0.49 -32.60 53.08
N PRO A 152 0.93 -33.56 53.94
CA PRO A 152 1.01 -33.34 55.38
C PRO A 152 1.86 -32.12 55.73
N VAL A 153 1.40 -31.30 56.67
CA VAL A 153 2.00 -30.00 57.03
C VAL A 153 3.49 -30.13 57.37
N GLU A 154 3.87 -31.23 58.01
CA GLU A 154 5.25 -31.50 58.41
C GLU A 154 6.20 -31.77 57.23
N LEU A 155 5.65 -32.14 56.06
CA LEU A 155 6.40 -32.45 54.85
C LEU A 155 6.29 -31.38 53.77
N GLN A 156 5.34 -30.43 53.90
CA GLN A 156 5.09 -29.41 52.88
C GLN A 156 6.33 -28.59 52.56
N GLU A 157 7.05 -28.12 53.58
CA GLU A 157 8.26 -27.29 53.40
C GLU A 157 9.36 -28.07 52.67
N LEU A 158 9.64 -29.30 53.10
CA LEU A 158 10.66 -30.15 52.49
C LEU A 158 10.33 -30.51 51.03
N LEU A 159 9.05 -30.82 50.75
CA LEU A 159 8.61 -31.11 49.39
C LEU A 159 8.63 -29.85 48.51
N ALA A 160 8.25 -28.69 49.04
CA ALA A 160 8.31 -27.42 48.31
C ALA A 160 9.76 -27.10 47.91
N ASP A 161 10.72 -27.28 48.81
CA ASP A 161 12.14 -27.06 48.52
C ASP A 161 12.67 -28.02 47.44
N GLU A 162 12.27 -29.30 47.48
CA GLU A 162 12.59 -30.26 46.42
C GLU A 162 11.99 -29.82 45.07
N HIS A 163 10.75 -29.35 45.07
CA HIS A 163 10.09 -28.83 43.87
C HIS A 163 10.81 -27.60 43.29
N VAL A 164 11.30 -26.69 44.13
CA VAL A 164 12.09 -25.53 43.70
C VAL A 164 13.43 -25.99 43.12
N ALA A 165 14.16 -26.85 43.82
CA ALA A 165 15.46 -27.37 43.37
C ALA A 165 15.35 -28.10 42.03
N LYS A 166 14.30 -28.91 41.84
CA LYS A 166 14.02 -29.59 40.57
C LYS A 166 13.76 -28.62 39.42
N ARG A 167 13.10 -27.49 39.69
CA ARG A 167 12.82 -26.46 38.67
C ARG A 167 14.08 -25.68 38.30
N GLN A 168 14.94 -25.39 39.27
CA GLN A 168 16.27 -24.80 39.04
C GLN A 168 17.12 -25.73 38.17
N ALA A 169 17.28 -26.99 38.58
CA ALA A 169 18.07 -27.97 37.84
C ALA A 169 17.61 -28.14 36.37
N LYS A 170 16.30 -28.12 36.11
CA LYS A 170 15.76 -28.18 34.74
C LYS A 170 16.10 -26.96 33.88
N ARG A 171 16.23 -25.78 34.50
CA ARG A 171 16.65 -24.57 33.77
C ARG A 171 18.14 -24.62 33.48
N ASP A 172 18.94 -25.06 34.44
CA ASP A 172 20.38 -25.20 34.25
C ASP A 172 20.67 -26.22 33.13
N GLU A 173 20.00 -27.37 33.14
CA GLU A 173 20.10 -28.39 32.07
C GLU A 173 19.70 -27.82 30.69
N LEU A 174 18.67 -26.98 30.64
CA LEU A 174 18.25 -26.33 29.40
C LEU A 174 19.29 -25.29 28.94
N SER A 175 19.88 -24.53 29.86
CA SER A 175 20.94 -23.57 29.55
C SER A 175 22.15 -24.27 28.95
N ASP A 176 22.62 -25.34 29.61
CA ASP A 176 23.75 -26.15 29.15
C ASP A 176 23.48 -26.74 27.76
N ALA A 177 22.26 -27.24 27.52
CA ALA A 177 21.88 -27.77 26.21
C ALA A 177 21.88 -26.69 25.11
N VAL A 178 21.46 -25.47 25.44
CA VAL A 178 21.48 -24.34 24.50
C VAL A 178 22.91 -23.88 24.21
N GLU A 179 23.75 -23.76 25.23
CA GLU A 179 25.18 -23.43 25.07
C GLU A 179 25.90 -24.46 24.20
N SER A 180 25.59 -25.75 24.39
CA SER A 180 26.16 -26.82 23.55
C SER A 180 25.74 -26.73 22.07
N LEU A 181 24.55 -26.18 21.78
CA LEU A 181 24.10 -25.95 20.41
C LEU A 181 24.79 -24.74 19.79
N ASP A 182 25.06 -23.71 20.58
CA ASP A 182 25.78 -22.52 20.15
C ASP A 182 27.21 -22.88 19.74
N GLU A 183 27.91 -23.70 20.53
CA GLU A 183 29.25 -24.21 20.22
C GLU A 183 29.28 -25.00 18.90
N ILE A 184 28.22 -25.75 18.57
CA ILE A 184 28.11 -26.50 17.31
C ILE A 184 27.83 -25.59 16.11
N LEU A 185 27.14 -24.48 16.32
CA LEU A 185 26.75 -23.56 15.24
C LEU A 185 27.84 -22.54 14.89
N ASP A 186 28.79 -22.31 15.80
CA ASP A 186 29.93 -21.41 15.62
C ASP A 186 31.14 -22.03 14.89
N ASP A 187 31.11 -23.34 14.58
CA ASP A 187 32.06 -24.09 13.73
C ASP A 187 31.62 -24.16 12.24
#